data_AF-Q759L0-F1
#
_entry.id   AF-Q759L0-F1
#
_cell.length_a   1.000
_cell.length_b   1.000
_cell.length_c   1.000
_cell.angle_alpha   90.00
_cell.angle_beta   90.00
_cell.angle_gamma   90.00
#
_symmetry.space_group_name_H-M   'P 1'
#
loop_
_entity.id
_entity.type
_entity.pdbx_description
1 polymer ?
#
loop_
_entity_poly.entity_id
_entity_poly.type
_entity_poly.pdbx_seq_one_letter_code
_entity_poly.pdbx_strand_id
1 'polypeptide(L)'
;MVTQQCAGTTAKKDRCKRRVANGVYCAAHRAQHSAAPVQSDGFIYMYTYERLYDALMGKGGAASLDWLKADRSVLEKKPVALQRWQLDGDILVKIGMTNNPVAARLVQWRQRCTHPLVALTPARVRELQRVHARRKRGVLERLQERMRDLSLHRPHGADAQEPPLLTFAHDGFRCRGDALAAVEQSIHQALWRRYERAYVLCSGCTRSAAPTRHREWFKVPVRDLGYVLYTIDDLCLGGRAANRPDADTTKNSTRRAPLAPARPSTQSP
;
A
#
# COMPACT_ATOMS: atom_id res chain seq x y z
N MET A 1 38.67 28.10 -5.09
CA MET A 1 38.24 26.75 -4.66
C MET A 1 36.91 26.86 -3.95
N VAL A 2 35.87 26.16 -4.41
CA VAL A 2 34.53 26.22 -3.81
C VAL A 2 34.52 25.37 -2.54
N THR A 3 34.23 25.98 -1.39
CA THR A 3 34.12 25.25 -0.12
C THR A 3 32.66 24.91 0.15
N GLN A 4 32.35 23.62 0.28
CA GLN A 4 31.01 23.13 0.59
C GLN A 4 30.87 22.80 2.08
N GLN A 5 29.64 22.80 2.60
CA GLN A 5 29.38 22.42 3.98
C GLN A 5 29.49 20.91 4.16
N CYS A 6 30.15 20.47 5.23
CA CYS A 6 30.26 19.06 5.62
C CYS A 6 28.88 18.40 5.75
N ALA A 7 28.73 17.19 5.21
CA ALA A 7 27.48 16.42 5.27
C ALA A 7 27.28 15.65 6.59
N GLY A 8 28.26 15.66 7.50
CA GLY A 8 28.18 14.91 8.76
C GLY A 8 27.19 15.51 9.76
N THR A 9 26.69 14.67 10.65
CA THR A 9 25.80 15.05 11.77
C THR A 9 26.53 14.94 13.10
N THR A 10 26.25 15.89 14.00
CA THR A 10 26.79 15.89 15.36
C THR A 10 26.07 14.89 16.25
N ALA A 11 26.59 14.63 17.47
CA ALA A 11 25.93 13.76 18.45
C ALA A 11 24.50 14.23 18.82
N LYS A 12 24.20 15.52 18.66
CA LYS A 12 22.87 16.11 18.85
C LYS A 12 21.96 16.01 17.61
N LYS A 13 22.38 15.26 16.58
CA LYS A 13 21.73 15.12 15.26
C LYS A 13 21.65 16.40 14.41
N ASP A 14 22.28 17.50 14.84
CA ASP A 14 22.38 18.71 14.04
C ASP A 14 23.42 18.59 12.91
N ARG A 15 23.22 19.35 11.82
CA ARG A 15 24.12 19.38 10.67
C ARG A 15 25.46 20.06 11.00
N CYS A 16 26.56 19.44 10.58
CA CYS A 16 27.90 20.00 10.80
C CYS A 16 28.06 21.35 10.10
N LYS A 17 28.53 22.37 10.83
CA LYS A 17 28.75 23.72 10.30
C LYS A 17 30.13 23.94 9.65
N ARG A 18 31.02 22.94 9.68
CA ARG A 18 32.37 23.04 9.10
C ARG A 18 32.30 23.04 7.57
N ARG A 19 33.13 23.85 6.93
CA ARG A 19 33.32 23.85 5.47
C ARG A 19 34.50 22.96 5.09
N VAL A 20 34.39 22.30 3.93
CA VAL A 20 35.42 21.41 3.38
C VAL A 20 35.78 21.87 1.98
N ALA A 21 37.08 21.94 1.70
CA ALA A 21 37.61 22.31 0.39
C ALA A 21 37.60 21.13 -0.58
N ASN A 22 37.87 19.91 -0.08
CA ASN A 22 37.91 18.67 -0.85
C ASN A 22 37.17 17.57 -0.07
N GLY A 23 36.19 16.92 -0.70
CA GLY A 23 35.40 15.83 -0.10
C GLY A 23 34.07 16.27 0.52
N VAL A 24 33.30 15.29 1.01
CA VAL A 24 31.92 15.47 1.52
C VAL A 24 31.88 15.65 3.05
N TYR A 25 32.87 15.10 3.77
CA TYR A 25 32.94 15.10 5.22
C TYR A 25 34.23 15.78 5.71
N CYS A 26 34.15 16.47 6.85
CA CYS A 26 35.34 16.99 7.54
C CYS A 26 36.08 15.85 8.25
N ALA A 27 37.32 16.09 8.70
CA ALA A 27 38.13 15.07 9.38
C ALA A 27 37.39 14.39 10.56
N ALA A 28 36.61 15.16 11.33
CA ALA A 28 35.83 14.65 12.46
C ALA A 28 34.65 13.73 12.07
N HIS A 29 34.17 13.83 10.83
CA HIS A 29 33.06 13.00 10.33
C HIS A 29 33.52 12.04 9.23
N ARG A 30 34.83 11.82 9.07
CA ARG A 30 35.37 10.87 8.09
C ARG A 30 34.89 9.43 8.36
N ALA A 31 34.66 9.06 9.62
CA ALA A 31 34.08 7.76 9.97
C ALA A 31 32.60 7.61 9.54
N GLN A 32 31.86 8.73 9.42
CA GLN A 32 30.47 8.71 8.91
C GLN A 32 30.41 8.51 7.39
N HIS A 33 31.53 8.63 6.68
CA HIS A 33 31.64 8.26 5.27
C HIS A 33 31.63 6.74 5.07
N SER A 34 32.23 5.99 6.01
CA SER A 34 32.31 4.53 5.96
C SER A 34 31.09 3.84 6.56
N ALA A 35 30.34 4.54 7.42
CA ALA A 35 28.99 4.14 7.80
C ALA A 35 28.05 4.50 6.64
N ALA A 36 27.96 3.62 5.64
CA ALA A 36 26.84 3.67 4.71
C ALA A 36 25.56 3.80 5.57
N PRO A 37 24.69 4.79 5.29
CA PRO A 37 23.50 4.95 6.11
C PRO A 37 22.78 3.61 6.11
N VAL A 38 22.64 3.00 7.29
CA VAL A 38 21.76 1.85 7.47
C VAL A 38 20.38 2.38 7.08
N GLN A 39 19.98 2.11 5.85
CA GLN A 39 18.71 2.58 5.34
C GLN A 39 17.65 1.91 6.19
N SER A 40 17.00 2.71 7.02
CA SER A 40 15.88 2.25 7.81
C SER A 40 14.79 1.80 6.86
N ASP A 41 14.24 0.61 7.09
CA ASP A 41 13.04 0.14 6.42
C ASP A 41 11.94 1.21 6.46
N GLY A 42 11.16 1.26 5.39
CA GLY A 42 9.96 2.07 5.30
C GLY A 42 8.69 1.23 5.41
N PHE A 43 7.55 1.89 5.43
CA PHE A 43 6.24 1.28 5.49
C PHE A 43 5.36 1.79 4.35
N ILE A 44 4.71 0.88 3.65
CA ILE A 44 3.50 1.16 2.89
C ILE A 44 2.32 1.03 3.84
N TYR A 45 1.37 1.96 3.81
CA TYR A 45 0.20 1.90 4.67
C TYR A 45 -1.06 2.32 3.93
N MET A 46 -2.19 1.79 4.40
CA MET A 46 -3.50 1.97 3.80
C MET A 46 -4.42 2.64 4.81
N TYR A 47 -5.20 3.63 4.37
CA TYR A 47 -6.13 4.33 5.26
C TYR A 47 -7.35 4.87 4.50
N THR A 48 -8.36 5.25 5.28
CA THR A 48 -9.57 5.91 4.80
C THR A 48 -10.00 7.01 5.78
N TYR A 49 -11.08 7.71 5.46
CA TYR A 49 -11.73 8.64 6.37
C TYR A 49 -12.56 7.88 7.40
N GLU A 50 -12.47 8.29 8.67
CA GLU A 50 -13.16 7.61 9.78
C GLU A 50 -14.68 7.56 9.57
N ARG A 51 -15.28 8.66 9.09
CA ARG A 51 -16.72 8.70 8.76
C ARG A 51 -17.14 7.70 7.67
N LEU A 52 -16.27 7.39 6.71
CA LEU A 52 -16.57 6.37 5.68
C LEU A 52 -16.54 4.97 6.28
N TYR A 53 -15.52 4.69 7.11
CA TYR A 53 -15.40 3.42 7.82
C TYR A 53 -16.60 3.18 8.73
N ASP A 54 -16.94 4.16 9.57
CA ASP A 54 -18.03 4.06 10.52
C ASP A 54 -19.38 3.81 9.84
N ALA A 55 -19.69 4.54 8.77
CA ALA A 55 -20.94 4.35 8.04
C ALA A 55 -21.07 2.95 7.43
N LEU A 56 -19.97 2.39 6.91
CA LEU A 56 -19.94 1.01 6.43
C LEU A 56 -20.07 -0.01 7.57
N MET A 57 -19.57 0.34 8.76
CA MET A 57 -19.80 -0.40 10.00
C MET A 57 -21.21 -0.23 10.58
N GLY A 58 -21.98 0.77 10.12
CA GLY A 58 -23.33 1.07 10.63
C GLY A 58 -23.36 1.97 11.83
N LYS A 59 -22.23 2.62 12.08
CA LYS A 59 -22.03 3.62 13.11
C LYS A 59 -22.17 4.98 12.43
N GLY A 60 -23.11 5.79 12.90
CA GLY A 60 -23.49 7.03 12.22
C GLY A 60 -24.34 6.76 10.97
N GLY A 61 -25.34 7.60 10.73
CA GLY A 61 -26.30 7.45 9.62
C GLY A 61 -25.65 7.50 8.23
N ALA A 62 -26.47 7.53 7.18
CA ALA A 62 -25.99 7.59 5.79
C ALA A 62 -24.95 8.70 5.61
N ALA A 63 -23.69 8.34 5.37
CA ALA A 63 -22.61 9.33 5.29
C ALA A 63 -22.71 10.10 3.97
N SER A 64 -23.45 11.21 3.99
CA SER A 64 -23.23 12.29 3.04
C SER A 64 -21.96 13.03 3.46
N LEU A 65 -20.95 13.01 2.60
CA LEU A 65 -19.72 13.79 2.78
C LEU A 65 -19.76 15.01 1.85
N ASP A 66 -20.39 16.09 2.29
CA ASP A 66 -20.50 17.31 1.49
C ASP A 66 -19.14 17.95 1.17
N TRP A 67 -18.15 17.66 2.00
CA TRP A 67 -16.77 18.10 1.87
C TRP A 67 -15.92 17.22 0.93
N LEU A 68 -16.45 16.09 0.45
CA LEU A 68 -15.74 15.13 -0.40
C LEU A 68 -16.50 14.88 -1.70
N LYS A 69 -15.90 15.25 -2.83
CA LYS A 69 -16.52 15.11 -4.15
C LYS A 69 -15.64 14.27 -5.09
N ALA A 70 -16.24 13.32 -5.79
CA ALA A 70 -15.60 12.62 -6.89
C ALA A 70 -15.55 13.54 -8.11
N ASP A 71 -14.37 13.65 -8.72
CA ASP A 71 -14.10 14.55 -9.83
C ASP A 71 -13.72 13.77 -11.08
N ARG A 72 -14.72 13.29 -11.82
CA ARG A 72 -14.50 12.54 -13.08
C ARG A 72 -14.16 13.45 -14.26
N SER A 73 -14.22 14.78 -14.10
CA SER A 73 -13.92 15.74 -15.18
C SER A 73 -12.49 15.63 -15.72
N VAL A 74 -11.57 15.05 -14.95
CA VAL A 74 -10.19 14.82 -15.39
C VAL A 74 -10.06 13.60 -16.31
N LEU A 75 -11.00 12.65 -16.21
CA LEU A 75 -11.02 11.43 -17.04
C LEU A 75 -11.84 11.62 -18.31
N GLU A 76 -12.86 12.48 -18.25
CA GLU A 76 -13.78 12.71 -19.35
C GLU A 76 -13.43 14.00 -20.10
N LYS A 77 -13.45 13.95 -21.45
CA LYS A 77 -13.21 15.14 -22.30
C LYS A 77 -14.37 16.14 -22.30
N LYS A 78 -15.41 15.89 -21.50
CA LYS A 78 -16.63 16.70 -21.40
C LYS A 78 -16.77 17.24 -19.97
N PRO A 79 -17.40 18.41 -19.78
CA PRO A 79 -17.68 18.91 -18.44
C PRO A 79 -18.64 17.96 -17.72
N VAL A 80 -18.15 17.29 -16.69
CA VAL A 80 -18.94 16.41 -15.81
C VAL A 80 -19.15 17.14 -14.48
N ALA A 81 -20.40 17.16 -14.01
CA ALA A 81 -20.71 17.71 -12.69
C ALA A 81 -19.98 16.91 -11.59
N LEU A 82 -19.47 17.63 -10.58
CA LEU A 82 -18.88 17.00 -9.41
C LEU A 82 -19.92 16.14 -8.70
N GLN A 83 -19.61 14.86 -8.50
CA GLN A 83 -20.52 13.93 -7.85
C GLN A 83 -20.21 13.86 -6.36
N ARG A 84 -21.27 13.91 -5.54
CA ARG A 84 -21.15 13.57 -4.11
C ARG A 84 -20.70 12.12 -4.00
N TRP A 85 -19.83 11.85 -3.02
CA TRP A 85 -19.46 10.47 -2.73
C TRP A 85 -20.67 9.70 -2.21
N GLN A 86 -20.94 8.53 -2.80
CA GLN A 86 -21.98 7.61 -2.35
C GLN A 86 -21.35 6.32 -1.82
N LEU A 87 -21.90 5.80 -0.73
CA LEU A 87 -21.53 4.50 -0.15
C LEU A 87 -22.41 3.41 -0.76
N ASP A 88 -21.97 2.81 -1.86
CA ASP A 88 -22.65 1.72 -2.58
C ASP A 88 -22.00 0.35 -2.31
N GLY A 89 -21.42 0.18 -1.13
CA GLY A 89 -20.59 -0.99 -0.80
C GLY A 89 -19.13 -0.84 -1.20
N ASP A 90 -18.77 0.31 -1.77
CA ASP A 90 -17.40 0.72 -1.99
C ASP A 90 -16.90 1.62 -0.85
N ILE A 91 -15.59 1.65 -0.68
CA ILE A 91 -14.89 2.54 0.24
C ILE A 91 -13.79 3.28 -0.51
N LEU A 92 -13.55 4.54 -0.12
CA LEU A 92 -12.43 5.30 -0.62
C LEU A 92 -11.16 4.94 0.17
N VAL A 93 -10.14 4.46 -0.53
CA VAL A 93 -8.88 4.00 0.07
C VAL A 93 -7.73 4.88 -0.43
N LYS A 94 -6.84 5.28 0.47
CA LYS A 94 -5.56 5.88 0.12
C LYS A 94 -4.41 4.99 0.56
N ILE A 95 -3.42 4.89 -0.31
CA ILE A 95 -2.16 4.18 -0.06
C ILE A 95 -1.05 5.21 -0.06
N GLY A 96 -0.26 5.21 1.01
CA GLY A 96 0.89 6.07 1.14
C GLY A 96 2.12 5.30 1.61
N MET A 97 3.28 5.92 1.47
CA MET A 97 4.54 5.44 2.03
C MET A 97 5.12 6.37 3.10
N THR A 98 5.95 5.81 3.99
CA THR A 98 6.68 6.58 5.00
C THR A 98 7.92 5.84 5.52
N ASN A 99 8.96 6.61 5.89
CA ASN A 99 10.11 6.12 6.66
C ASN A 99 9.94 6.36 8.17
N ASN A 100 8.82 6.95 8.59
CA ASN A 100 8.47 7.19 9.99
C ASN A 100 7.43 6.14 10.45
N PRO A 101 7.17 6.00 11.75
CA PRO A 101 6.04 5.19 12.21
C PRO A 101 4.72 5.59 11.54
N VAL A 102 3.95 4.61 11.08
CA VAL A 102 2.67 4.84 10.36
C VAL A 102 1.71 5.68 11.19
N ALA A 103 1.61 5.43 12.49
CA ALA A 103 0.78 6.21 13.40
C ALA A 103 1.14 7.71 13.38
N ALA A 104 2.43 8.05 13.44
CA ALA A 104 2.89 9.44 13.37
C ALA A 104 2.57 10.06 12.00
N ARG A 105 2.71 9.29 10.92
CA ARG A 105 2.37 9.76 9.57
C ARG A 105 0.87 10.03 9.40
N LEU A 106 0.00 9.19 9.98
CA LEU A 106 -1.44 9.42 9.96
C LEU A 106 -1.85 10.66 10.74
N VAL A 107 -1.19 10.96 11.86
CA VAL A 107 -1.39 12.23 12.60
C VAL A 107 -1.05 13.43 11.70
N GLN A 108 0.08 13.40 11.01
CA GLN A 108 0.46 14.47 10.07
C GLN A 108 -0.60 14.67 8.97
N TRP A 109 -1.11 13.57 8.41
CA TRP A 109 -2.16 13.65 7.39
C TRP A 109 -3.48 14.17 7.93
N ARG A 110 -3.87 13.79 9.15
CA ARG A 110 -5.07 14.31 9.83
C ARG A 110 -4.97 15.82 10.05
N GLN A 111 -3.81 16.31 10.49
CA GLN A 111 -3.56 17.75 10.67
C GLN A 111 -3.64 18.49 9.33
N ARG A 112 -3.06 17.94 8.27
CA ARG A 112 -3.04 18.57 6.94
C ARG A 112 -4.42 18.58 6.26
N CYS A 113 -5.16 17.49 6.39
CA CYS A 113 -6.44 17.29 5.72
C CYS A 113 -7.62 17.82 6.55
N THR A 114 -7.41 18.11 7.83
CA THR A 114 -8.42 18.53 8.82
C THR A 114 -9.60 17.56 9.02
N HIS A 115 -9.51 16.35 8.45
CA HIS A 115 -10.51 15.28 8.58
C HIS A 115 -9.95 14.08 9.34
N PRO A 116 -10.73 13.44 10.23
CA PRO A 116 -10.32 12.23 10.91
C PRO A 116 -10.05 11.07 9.94
N LEU A 117 -8.95 10.37 10.18
CA LEU A 117 -8.45 9.27 9.37
C LEU A 117 -8.32 8.00 10.21
N VAL A 118 -8.56 6.86 9.58
CA VAL A 118 -8.43 5.54 10.20
C VAL A 118 -7.57 4.63 9.32
N ALA A 119 -6.57 3.98 9.92
CA ALA A 119 -5.77 2.98 9.25
C ALA A 119 -6.63 1.77 8.89
N LEU A 120 -6.51 1.25 7.66
CA LEU A 120 -7.17 0.04 7.23
C LEU A 120 -6.24 -1.16 7.45
N THR A 121 -6.15 -1.59 8.71
CA THR A 121 -5.37 -2.77 9.10
C THR A 121 -6.08 -4.07 8.66
N PRO A 122 -5.37 -5.21 8.56
CA PRO A 122 -5.99 -6.49 8.24
C PRO A 122 -7.16 -6.85 9.16
N ALA A 123 -7.05 -6.54 10.46
CA ALA A 123 -8.13 -6.74 11.41
C ALA A 123 -9.39 -5.92 11.06
N ARG A 124 -9.23 -4.63 10.74
CA ARG A 124 -10.33 -3.74 10.35
C ARG A 124 -10.92 -4.11 9.00
N VAL A 125 -10.10 -4.51 8.04
CA VAL A 125 -10.56 -4.98 6.72
C VAL A 125 -11.43 -6.23 6.88
N ARG A 126 -10.98 -7.22 7.67
CA ARG A 126 -11.78 -8.41 7.97
C ARG A 126 -13.08 -8.07 8.67
N GLU A 127 -13.05 -7.16 9.64
CA GLU A 127 -14.25 -6.69 10.32
C GLU A 127 -15.25 -6.06 9.32
N LEU A 128 -14.77 -5.17 8.46
CA LEU A 128 -15.56 -4.50 7.45
C LEU A 128 -16.18 -5.48 6.44
N GLN A 129 -15.38 -6.45 5.96
CA GLN A 129 -15.86 -7.50 5.06
C GLN A 129 -16.92 -8.38 5.72
N ARG A 130 -16.76 -8.73 7.00
CA ARG A 130 -17.77 -9.50 7.77
C ARG A 130 -19.09 -8.73 7.89
N VAL A 131 -19.04 -7.44 8.26
CA VAL A 131 -20.24 -6.60 8.36
C VAL A 131 -20.91 -6.44 7.00
N HIS A 132 -20.13 -6.18 5.96
CA HIS A 132 -20.64 -6.01 4.60
C HIS A 132 -21.32 -7.28 4.07
N ALA A 133 -20.70 -8.46 4.29
CA ALA A 133 -21.28 -9.75 3.91
C ALA A 133 -22.63 -9.99 4.60
N ARG A 134 -22.76 -9.67 5.89
CA ARG A 134 -24.02 -9.82 6.64
C ARG A 134 -25.13 -8.90 6.14
N ARG A 135 -24.80 -7.70 5.66
CA ARG A 135 -25.79 -6.74 5.13
C ARG A 135 -26.36 -7.13 3.77
N LYS A 136 -25.53 -7.72 2.92
CA LYS A 136 -25.96 -8.17 1.58
C LYS A 136 -26.77 -9.45 1.61
N ARG A 137 -26.71 -10.21 2.72
CA ARG A 137 -27.50 -11.44 2.88
C ARG A 137 -28.97 -11.14 3.06
N GLY A 138 -29.84 -11.93 2.43
CA GLY A 138 -31.29 -11.93 2.62
C GLY A 138 -31.68 -12.38 4.04
N VAL A 139 -32.95 -12.16 4.41
CA VAL A 139 -33.49 -12.57 5.73
C VAL A 139 -33.26 -14.07 5.97
N LEU A 140 -33.49 -14.89 4.94
CA LEU A 140 -33.38 -16.35 5.01
C LEU A 140 -31.94 -16.82 5.28
N GLU A 141 -30.96 -16.23 4.59
CA GLU A 141 -29.53 -16.56 4.74
C GLU A 141 -29.01 -16.17 6.14
N ARG A 142 -29.50 -15.05 6.69
CA ARG A 142 -29.19 -14.65 8.07
C ARG A 142 -29.81 -15.60 9.10
N LEU A 143 -31.01 -16.11 8.83
CA LEU A 143 -31.68 -17.11 9.68
C LEU A 143 -30.94 -18.46 9.63
N GLN A 144 -30.57 -18.93 8.43
CA GLN A 144 -29.83 -20.17 8.23
C GLN A 144 -28.48 -20.17 8.95
N GLU A 145 -27.75 -19.05 8.94
CA GLU A 145 -26.48 -18.91 9.66
C GLU A 145 -26.67 -18.97 11.18
N ARG A 146 -27.68 -18.26 11.71
CA ARG A 146 -28.01 -18.33 13.14
C ARG A 146 -28.46 -19.74 13.56
N MET A 147 -29.14 -20.47 12.68
CA MET A 147 -29.51 -21.87 12.90
C MET A 147 -28.32 -22.82 12.77
N ARG A 148 -27.31 -22.48 11.97
CA ARG A 148 -26.06 -23.24 11.86
C ARG A 148 -25.27 -23.20 13.19
N ASP A 149 -25.31 -22.08 13.90
CA ASP A 149 -24.74 -21.96 15.25
C ASP A 149 -25.51 -22.74 16.33
N LEU A 150 -26.74 -23.18 16.03
CA LEU A 150 -27.57 -24.04 16.89
C LEU A 150 -27.45 -25.53 16.56
N SER A 151 -26.71 -25.90 15.50
CA SER A 151 -26.46 -27.30 15.19
C SER A 151 -25.41 -27.90 16.13
N LEU A 152 -25.80 -28.91 16.89
CA LEU A 152 -24.93 -29.68 17.80
C LEU A 152 -23.81 -30.43 17.08
N HIS A 153 -23.91 -30.56 15.75
CA HIS A 153 -22.84 -31.04 14.90
C HIS A 153 -22.23 -29.82 14.20
N ARG A 154 -21.21 -29.21 14.82
CA ARG A 154 -20.26 -28.42 14.04
C ARG A 154 -19.49 -29.41 13.17
N PRO A 155 -19.67 -29.45 11.84
CA PRO A 155 -18.53 -29.82 11.04
C PRO A 155 -17.43 -28.83 11.46
N HIS A 156 -16.26 -29.33 11.83
CA HIS A 156 -15.05 -28.51 11.88
C HIS A 156 -14.85 -28.00 10.44
N GLY A 157 -15.61 -26.96 10.08
CA GLY A 157 -15.47 -26.26 8.83
C GLY A 157 -14.08 -25.68 8.88
N ALA A 158 -13.23 -26.15 7.97
CA ALA A 158 -11.99 -25.51 7.61
C ALA A 158 -12.27 -24.01 7.47
N ASP A 159 -11.99 -23.26 8.53
CA ASP A 159 -11.80 -21.83 8.45
C ASP A 159 -10.62 -21.73 7.49
N ALA A 160 -10.90 -21.44 6.23
CA ALA A 160 -9.87 -21.26 5.22
C ALA A 160 -9.06 -20.07 5.70
N GLN A 161 -8.03 -20.36 6.50
CA GLN A 161 -7.27 -19.37 7.20
C GLN A 161 -6.52 -18.61 6.12
N GLU A 162 -6.98 -17.39 5.87
CA GLU A 162 -6.34 -16.47 4.94
C GLU A 162 -4.83 -16.48 5.22
N PRO A 163 -3.98 -16.68 4.18
CA PRO A 163 -2.55 -16.79 4.39
C PRO A 163 -2.03 -15.54 5.12
N PRO A 164 -1.06 -15.69 6.03
CA PRO A 164 -0.57 -14.57 6.81
C PRO A 164 0.08 -13.54 5.91
N LEU A 165 -0.19 -12.26 6.17
CA LEU A 165 0.53 -11.14 5.52
C LEU A 165 1.93 -11.05 6.13
N LEU A 166 2.96 -11.33 5.34
CA LEU A 166 4.32 -11.58 5.81
C LEU A 166 5.08 -10.30 6.17
N THR A 167 4.70 -9.17 5.57
CA THR A 167 5.38 -7.89 5.76
C THR A 167 4.61 -6.94 6.66
N PHE A 168 3.39 -7.28 7.07
CA PHE A 168 2.56 -6.41 7.89
C PHE A 168 3.08 -6.31 9.34
N ALA A 169 3.47 -5.11 9.75
CA ALA A 169 3.90 -4.78 11.11
C ALA A 169 3.69 -3.28 11.38
N HIS A 170 3.39 -2.92 12.63
CA HIS A 170 3.25 -1.52 13.06
C HIS A 170 2.30 -0.68 12.19
N ASP A 171 1.12 -1.24 11.88
CA ASP A 171 0.08 -0.64 11.04
C ASP A 171 0.44 -0.40 9.56
N GLY A 172 1.53 -0.99 9.07
CA GLY A 172 1.93 -0.93 7.66
C GLY A 172 2.65 -2.19 7.17
N PHE A 173 2.98 -2.20 5.89
CA PHE A 173 3.73 -3.25 5.21
C PHE A 173 5.17 -2.80 5.06
N ARG A 174 6.06 -3.55 5.69
CA ARG A 174 7.48 -3.23 5.77
C ARG A 174 8.15 -3.46 4.41
N CYS A 175 8.77 -2.42 3.90
CA CYS A 175 9.42 -2.36 2.60
C CYS A 175 10.85 -1.83 2.80
N ARG A 176 11.79 -2.23 1.93
CA ARG A 176 13.15 -1.65 1.97
C ARG A 176 13.10 -0.16 1.61
N GLY A 177 13.87 0.67 2.31
CA GLY A 177 13.81 2.13 2.16
C GLY A 177 14.17 2.63 0.76
N ASP A 178 15.12 1.98 0.07
CA ASP A 178 15.55 2.29 -1.30
C ASP A 178 14.47 1.95 -2.35
N ALA A 179 13.72 0.88 -2.13
CA ALA A 179 12.64 0.43 -3.03
C ALA A 179 11.28 1.06 -2.72
N LEU A 180 11.12 1.77 -1.61
CA LEU A 180 9.82 2.17 -1.07
C LEU A 180 8.96 2.96 -2.06
N ALA A 181 9.54 3.97 -2.72
CA ALA A 181 8.84 4.79 -3.72
C ALA A 181 8.47 3.99 -4.98
N ALA A 182 9.35 3.09 -5.42
CA ALA A 182 9.09 2.22 -6.56
C ALA A 182 7.98 1.21 -6.26
N VAL A 183 7.94 0.67 -5.04
CA VAL A 183 6.89 -0.22 -4.57
C VAL A 183 5.55 0.52 -4.48
N GLU A 184 5.49 1.70 -3.86
CA GLU A 184 4.28 2.52 -3.81
C GLU A 184 3.73 2.79 -5.23
N GLN A 185 4.61 3.18 -6.16
CA GLN A 185 4.23 3.46 -7.53
C GLN A 185 3.70 2.21 -8.25
N SER A 186 4.29 1.03 -7.98
CA SER A 186 3.84 -0.24 -8.54
C SER A 186 2.47 -0.66 -8.00
N ILE A 187 2.23 -0.45 -6.70
CA ILE A 187 0.93 -0.66 -6.07
C ILE A 187 -0.11 0.27 -6.71
N HIS A 188 0.19 1.56 -6.84
CA HIS A 188 -0.73 2.52 -7.47
C HIS A 188 -1.07 2.12 -8.91
N GLN A 189 -0.08 1.66 -9.70
CA GLN A 189 -0.31 1.18 -11.06
C GLN A 189 -1.17 -0.08 -11.11
N ALA A 190 -0.97 -1.03 -10.19
CA ALA A 190 -1.76 -2.24 -10.11
C ALA A 190 -3.23 -1.92 -9.77
N LEU A 191 -3.45 -0.99 -8.85
CA LEU A 191 -4.80 -0.58 -8.44
C LEU A 191 -5.50 0.31 -9.47
N TRP A 192 -4.79 1.20 -10.15
CA TRP A 192 -5.37 1.98 -11.25
C TRP A 192 -5.85 1.10 -12.40
N ARG A 193 -5.13 0.01 -12.70
CA ARG A 193 -5.56 -0.96 -13.71
C ARG A 193 -6.84 -1.69 -13.32
N ARG A 194 -7.11 -1.86 -12.02
CA ARG A 194 -8.24 -2.64 -11.52
C ARG A 194 -9.47 -1.81 -11.15
N TYR A 195 -9.27 -0.66 -10.53
CA TYR A 195 -10.34 0.17 -9.94
C TYR A 195 -10.45 1.56 -10.58
N GLU A 196 -9.69 1.81 -11.65
CA GLU A 196 -9.51 3.13 -12.25
C GLU A 196 -8.85 4.14 -11.29
N ARG A 197 -8.62 5.35 -11.79
CA ARG A 197 -8.12 6.48 -10.99
C ARG A 197 -9.31 7.18 -10.34
N ALA A 198 -9.32 7.31 -9.01
CA ALA A 198 -10.29 8.16 -8.34
C ALA A 198 -9.67 9.55 -8.05
N TYR A 199 -10.16 10.56 -8.75
CA TYR A 199 -9.87 11.95 -8.43
C TYR A 199 -10.87 12.45 -7.43
N VAL A 200 -10.38 13.02 -6.33
CA VAL A 200 -11.23 13.46 -5.22
C VAL A 200 -10.89 14.88 -4.84
N LEU A 201 -11.91 15.74 -4.79
CA LEU A 201 -11.82 17.07 -4.22
C LEU A 201 -12.16 16.99 -2.74
N CYS A 202 -11.20 17.40 -1.91
CA CYS A 202 -11.35 17.48 -0.45
C CYS A 202 -11.32 18.95 -0.04
N SER A 203 -12.38 19.44 0.62
CA SER A 203 -12.41 20.81 1.12
C SER A 203 -11.49 21.05 2.32
N GLY A 204 -11.12 20.00 3.05
CA GLY A 204 -10.21 20.11 4.20
C GLY A 204 -8.74 20.26 3.81
N CYS A 205 -8.37 19.87 2.60
CA CYS A 205 -7.06 20.12 2.03
C CYS A 205 -7.12 21.41 1.20
N THR A 206 -6.61 22.53 1.72
CA THR A 206 -6.48 23.78 0.96
C THR A 206 -5.01 24.12 0.75
N ARG A 207 -4.62 24.42 -0.50
CA ARG A 207 -3.32 25.05 -0.80
C ARG A 207 -3.45 26.55 -1.06
N SER A 208 -4.64 27.01 -1.47
CA SER A 208 -4.88 28.40 -1.88
C SER A 208 -6.39 28.65 -2.00
N ALA A 209 -7.08 28.92 -0.88
CA ALA A 209 -8.53 29.20 -0.72
C ALA A 209 -9.55 28.23 -1.38
N ALA A 210 -9.10 27.32 -2.24
CA ALA A 210 -9.87 26.37 -3.02
C ALA A 210 -9.54 24.93 -2.57
N PRO A 211 -10.51 24.02 -2.68
CA PRO A 211 -10.30 22.59 -2.40
C PRO A 211 -9.18 22.00 -3.25
N THR A 212 -8.33 21.18 -2.62
CA THR A 212 -7.25 20.49 -3.32
C THR A 212 -7.77 19.20 -3.94
N ARG A 213 -7.36 18.95 -5.20
CA ARG A 213 -7.59 17.69 -5.89
C ARG A 213 -6.54 16.66 -5.50
N HIS A 214 -6.98 15.47 -5.11
CA HIS A 214 -6.13 14.33 -4.79
C HIS A 214 -6.25 13.26 -5.88
N ARG A 215 -5.13 12.61 -6.20
CA ARG A 215 -5.01 11.58 -7.26
C ARG A 215 -4.64 10.19 -6.73
N GLU A 216 -4.34 10.10 -5.45
CA GLU A 216 -3.81 8.91 -4.75
C GLU A 216 -4.93 8.16 -3.99
N TRP A 217 -6.18 8.35 -4.41
CA TRP A 217 -7.32 7.64 -3.84
C TRP A 217 -7.86 6.60 -4.83
N PHE A 218 -8.48 5.56 -4.29
CA PHE A 218 -9.04 4.44 -5.03
C PHE A 218 -10.46 4.16 -4.50
N LYS A 219 -11.45 3.99 -5.39
CA LYS A 219 -12.78 3.50 -5.03
C LYS A 219 -12.71 1.97 -5.05
N VAL A 220 -12.71 1.33 -3.89
CA VAL A 220 -12.50 -0.11 -3.78
C VAL A 220 -13.75 -0.76 -3.18
N PRO A 221 -14.32 -1.79 -3.84
CA PRO A 221 -15.37 -2.59 -3.22
C PRO A 221 -14.88 -3.18 -1.90
N VAL A 222 -15.70 -3.14 -0.83
CA VAL A 222 -15.28 -3.66 0.48
C VAL A 222 -14.80 -5.12 0.41
N ARG A 223 -15.44 -5.93 -0.44
CA ARG A 223 -15.05 -7.34 -0.67
C ARG A 223 -13.62 -7.49 -1.22
N ASP A 224 -13.14 -6.51 -1.97
CA ASP A 224 -11.86 -6.55 -2.67
C ASP A 224 -10.70 -6.00 -1.82
N LEU A 225 -10.96 -5.49 -0.60
CA LEU A 225 -9.91 -4.95 0.28
C LEU A 225 -8.86 -5.99 0.68
N GLY A 226 -9.25 -7.27 0.82
CA GLY A 226 -8.29 -8.37 1.05
C GLY A 226 -7.27 -8.46 -0.09
N TYR A 227 -7.72 -8.40 -1.35
CA TYR A 227 -6.84 -8.38 -2.51
C TYR A 227 -5.85 -7.20 -2.47
N VAL A 228 -6.29 -6.03 -2.03
CA VAL A 228 -5.40 -4.87 -1.89
C VAL A 228 -4.30 -5.13 -0.86
N LEU A 229 -4.64 -5.70 0.30
CA LEU A 229 -3.66 -6.04 1.33
C LEU A 229 -2.61 -7.05 0.80
N TYR A 230 -3.04 -8.11 0.12
CA TYR A 230 -2.12 -9.10 -0.45
C TYR A 230 -1.26 -8.54 -1.58
N THR A 231 -1.83 -7.67 -2.43
CA THR A 231 -1.06 -6.99 -3.47
C THR A 231 0.06 -6.13 -2.88
N ILE A 232 -0.20 -5.43 -1.77
CA ILE A 232 0.82 -4.64 -1.08
C ILE A 232 1.89 -5.57 -0.49
N ASP A 233 1.46 -6.65 0.18
CA ASP A 233 2.37 -7.61 0.81
C ASP A 233 3.33 -8.25 -0.20
N ASP A 234 2.79 -8.76 -1.32
CA ASP A 234 3.57 -9.37 -2.40
C ASP A 234 4.60 -8.40 -2.99
N LEU A 235 4.22 -7.14 -3.20
CA LEU A 235 5.13 -6.14 -3.75
C LEU A 235 6.21 -5.70 -2.74
N CYS A 236 5.89 -5.63 -1.45
CA CYS A 236 6.92 -5.40 -0.42
C CYS A 236 7.85 -6.62 -0.25
N LEU A 237 7.37 -7.85 -0.48
CA LEU A 237 8.20 -9.06 -0.51
C LEU A 237 9.11 -9.10 -1.74
N GLY A 238 8.58 -8.81 -2.93
CA GLY A 238 9.35 -8.78 -4.18
C GLY A 238 10.49 -7.74 -4.12
N GLY A 239 10.23 -6.58 -3.50
CA GLY A 239 11.27 -5.58 -3.21
C GLY A 239 12.37 -6.08 -2.26
N ARG A 240 12.10 -7.09 -1.42
CA ARG A 240 13.10 -7.76 -0.57
C ARG A 240 13.90 -8.83 -1.31
N ALA A 241 13.29 -9.54 -2.26
CA ALA A 241 13.91 -10.65 -2.98
C ALA A 241 14.92 -10.21 -4.05
N ALA A 242 14.76 -9.02 -4.64
CA ALA A 242 15.58 -8.53 -5.76
C ALA A 242 17.07 -8.22 -5.43
N ASN A 243 17.52 -8.45 -4.18
CA ASN A 243 18.90 -8.21 -3.74
C ASN A 243 19.33 -9.20 -2.64
N ARG A 244 19.05 -10.50 -2.81
CA ARG A 244 19.92 -11.50 -2.17
C ARG A 244 21.23 -11.47 -2.96
N PRO A 245 22.40 -11.20 -2.35
CA PRO A 245 23.63 -11.73 -2.93
C PRO A 245 23.44 -13.25 -2.97
N ASP A 246 23.52 -13.83 -4.16
CA ASP A 246 23.53 -15.28 -4.34
C ASP A 246 24.67 -15.86 -3.50
N ALA A 247 24.33 -16.28 -2.29
CA ALA A 247 25.14 -17.19 -1.53
C ALA A 247 24.92 -18.56 -2.15
N ASP A 248 25.97 -18.97 -2.88
CA ASP A 248 26.27 -20.33 -3.30
C ASP A 248 25.64 -20.80 -4.61
N THR A 249 26.29 -20.43 -5.72
CA THR A 249 26.37 -21.30 -6.90
C THR A 249 27.83 -21.56 -7.19
N THR A 250 28.47 -22.31 -6.30
CA THR A 250 29.76 -22.92 -6.59
C THR A 250 29.50 -24.28 -7.24
N LYS A 251 29.73 -24.34 -8.56
CA LYS A 251 30.22 -25.50 -9.32
C LYS A 251 29.44 -26.83 -9.16
N ASN A 252 28.68 -27.21 -10.19
CA ASN A 252 29.08 -28.39 -10.96
C ASN A 252 28.47 -28.40 -12.38
N SER A 253 29.31 -28.04 -13.34
CA SER A 253 29.11 -28.36 -14.75
C SER A 253 29.51 -29.82 -14.94
N THR A 254 28.54 -30.68 -15.23
CA THR A 254 28.82 -31.94 -15.92
C THR A 254 27.88 -32.06 -17.11
N ARG A 255 28.53 -32.06 -18.27
CA ARG A 255 28.01 -32.14 -19.63
C ARG A 255 27.03 -33.30 -19.79
N ARG A 256 25.89 -33.03 -20.45
CA ARG A 256 25.26 -33.98 -21.38
C ARG A 256 25.05 -33.27 -22.71
N ALA A 257 25.73 -33.77 -23.73
CA ALA A 257 25.58 -33.33 -25.11
C ALA A 257 24.19 -33.71 -25.64
N PRO A 258 23.55 -32.91 -26.51
CA PRO A 258 22.33 -33.32 -27.19
C PRO A 258 22.66 -34.28 -28.36
N LEU A 259 21.91 -35.37 -28.46
CA LEU A 259 21.88 -36.24 -29.64
C LEU A 259 21.39 -35.47 -30.87
N ALA A 260 22.08 -35.67 -32.00
CA ALA A 260 21.69 -35.15 -33.30
C ALA A 260 20.43 -35.87 -33.85
N PRO A 261 19.58 -35.19 -34.62
CA PRO A 261 18.45 -35.82 -35.30
C PRO A 261 18.89 -36.55 -36.58
N ALA A 262 18.25 -37.70 -36.81
CA ALA A 262 18.45 -38.57 -37.96
C ALA A 262 18.07 -37.91 -39.29
N ARG A 263 18.88 -38.14 -40.34
CA ARG A 263 18.60 -37.75 -41.74
C ARG A 263 17.63 -38.74 -42.40
N PRO A 264 16.76 -38.27 -43.32
CA PRO A 264 15.91 -39.15 -44.11
C PRO A 264 16.66 -39.78 -45.29
N SER A 265 16.37 -41.05 -45.53
CA SER A 265 16.89 -41.85 -46.64
C SER A 265 16.17 -41.52 -47.95
N THR A 266 16.92 -41.16 -48.98
CA THR A 266 16.48 -41.06 -50.37
C THR A 266 16.89 -42.34 -51.13
N GLN A 267 15.92 -43.05 -51.71
CA GLN A 267 16.07 -43.87 -52.92
C GLN A 267 15.24 -43.13 -54.00
N SER A 268 15.64 -43.02 -55.27
CA SER A 268 16.05 -44.01 -56.28
C SER A 268 16.66 -43.25 -57.49
N PRO A 269 17.03 -43.88 -58.63
CA PRO A 269 17.23 -45.29 -58.95
C PRO A 269 18.70 -45.69 -59.13
#